data_AF-T1GQH7-F1
#
_entry.id   AF-T1GQH7-F1
#
_cell.length_a   1.000
_cell.length_b   1.000
_cell.length_c   1.000
_cell.angle_alpha   90.00
_cell.angle_beta   90.00
_cell.angle_gamma   90.00
#
_symmetry.space_group_name_H-M   'P 1'
#
loop_
_entity.id
_entity.type
_entity.pdbx_description
1 polymer ?
#
loop_
_entity_poly.entity_id
_entity_poly.type
_entity_poly.pdbx_seq_one_letter_code
_entity_poly.pdbx_strand_id
1 'polypeptide(L)'
;MSFQIDDNTYPNLMAILTGFNSTQSLKECDPKLRGKLDKCPFIWKQFQNQGFVTAYGEDEASINTFNYLKAGFEKPPVDYYLRPFLLQAEKSLPIKKKSGMTFCLGYKHSAEYVYDYAVDFHQSISDPTSMDTRIREYFEKFSNSGVLNDTIVFFFSDHGIRFGPTRSLPLGHYEERLPFMFISLPIWIKETYPEFVTALQVNRNRLTNPYDIHMTLQHILQIADENNAMKPLSKAEGCHKCQTLLEEVPFNRSCEDISIEDHWCTCYSYDTVSITDKISGRLGKAVVNHINDFVRTFPFASKCKRLSLGSIKYILKARKEKNSLDTYRITFYTRPNEGLFEATVRHNPKKNPEFQITGEVSRLNVYSADSSCVADCAAKKYCSYTVYLTDKHEFDPESSPPPGYLVWSDRCQIQSLDIYDPATMELFEKQNYKKCTDKKPMTDIQFDSTSQKYLITINETYSKLYSKSNANVKCCYQAVERIGNLDKNVRLGRCLDIEKNVELSNDTDNIIVKCRSGNKQTYVNGYATLPERKLIRDG
;
A
#
# COMPACT_ATOMS: atom_id res chain seq x y z
N MET A 1 9.73 -12.10 -10.88
CA MET A 1 9.04 -11.16 -9.98
C MET A 1 7.68 -11.75 -9.62
N SER A 2 7.27 -11.79 -8.35
CA SER A 2 5.89 -12.05 -7.90
C SER A 2 5.70 -11.34 -6.57
N PHE A 3 5.25 -10.10 -6.65
CA PHE A 3 5.36 -9.16 -5.54
C PHE A 3 4.12 -9.18 -4.64
N GLN A 4 2.97 -9.62 -5.13
CA GLN A 4 1.77 -9.69 -4.32
C GLN A 4 1.63 -11.08 -3.69
N ILE A 5 1.42 -11.13 -2.37
CA ILE A 5 1.08 -12.37 -1.65
C ILE A 5 -0.42 -12.49 -1.36
N ASP A 6 -1.17 -11.38 -1.47
CA ASP A 6 -2.60 -11.30 -1.13
C ASP A 6 -3.28 -10.01 -1.68
N ASP A 7 -4.60 -9.95 -1.69
CA ASP A 7 -5.48 -9.00 -2.41
C ASP A 7 -5.34 -7.53 -1.99
N ASN A 8 -4.96 -7.25 -0.73
CA ASN A 8 -5.08 -5.91 -0.13
C ASN A 8 -3.73 -5.40 0.43
N THR A 9 -3.64 -4.10 0.71
CA THR A 9 -2.48 -3.45 1.32
C THR A 9 -2.01 -4.11 2.61
N TYR A 10 -2.93 -4.41 3.53
CA TYR A 10 -2.62 -4.95 4.86
C TYR A 10 -1.76 -6.22 4.82
N PRO A 11 -2.17 -7.34 4.17
CA PRO A 11 -1.35 -8.55 4.15
C PRO A 11 0.00 -8.38 3.47
N ASN A 12 0.09 -7.64 2.36
CA ASN A 12 1.37 -7.38 1.68
C ASN A 12 2.33 -6.59 2.59
N LEU A 13 1.84 -5.54 3.26
CA LEU A 13 2.64 -4.78 4.21
C LEU A 13 2.97 -5.58 5.48
N MET A 14 2.07 -6.43 5.98
CA MET A 14 2.38 -7.29 7.14
C MET A 14 3.51 -8.27 6.83
N ALA A 15 3.58 -8.81 5.61
CA ALA A 15 4.71 -9.65 5.21
C ALA A 15 6.04 -8.91 5.24
N ILE A 16 6.09 -7.66 4.74
CA ILE A 16 7.30 -6.82 4.80
C ILE A 16 7.62 -6.43 6.25
N LEU A 17 6.61 -5.99 6.99
CA LEU A 17 6.81 -5.34 8.27
C LEU A 17 6.94 -6.32 9.43
N THR A 18 6.49 -7.57 9.31
CA THR A 18 6.55 -8.56 10.41
C THR A 18 7.08 -9.92 9.97
N GLY A 19 7.17 -10.19 8.67
CA GLY A 19 7.47 -11.52 8.15
C GLY A 19 6.30 -12.51 8.30
N PHE A 20 5.12 -12.08 8.75
CA PHE A 20 3.95 -12.94 8.94
C PHE A 20 3.07 -13.05 7.70
N ASN A 21 2.45 -14.21 7.52
CA ASN A 21 1.33 -14.39 6.58
C ASN A 21 0.01 -13.90 7.19
N SER A 22 -1.06 -13.87 6.40
CA SER A 22 -2.39 -13.39 6.82
C SER A 22 -2.95 -14.16 8.02
N THR A 23 -2.81 -15.50 8.05
CA THR A 23 -3.31 -16.33 9.15
C THR A 23 -2.61 -16.01 10.46
N GLN A 24 -1.27 -15.92 10.42
CA GLN A 24 -0.45 -15.64 11.58
C GLN A 24 -0.65 -14.19 12.07
N SER A 25 -0.79 -13.25 11.14
CA SER A 25 -1.14 -11.86 11.44
C SER A 25 -2.48 -11.77 12.17
N LEU A 26 -3.51 -12.50 11.74
CA LEU A 26 -4.81 -12.49 12.44
C LEU A 26 -4.76 -13.20 13.80
N LYS A 27 -3.87 -14.18 13.99
CA LYS A 27 -3.74 -14.92 15.24
C LYS A 27 -2.99 -14.12 16.31
N GLU A 28 -1.84 -13.55 15.96
CA GLU A 28 -0.94 -12.88 16.91
C GLU A 28 -1.21 -11.39 17.01
N CYS A 29 -1.59 -10.81 15.86
CA CYS A 29 -1.61 -9.39 15.57
C CYS A 29 -3.02 -8.87 15.24
N ASP A 30 -4.08 -9.60 15.65
CA ASP A 30 -5.46 -9.32 15.23
C ASP A 30 -5.77 -7.82 15.26
N PRO A 31 -5.89 -7.17 14.10
CA PRO A 31 -6.01 -5.72 14.05
C PRO A 31 -7.39 -5.22 14.48
N LYS A 32 -8.36 -6.12 14.70
CA LYS A 32 -9.69 -5.79 15.23
C LYS A 32 -9.68 -5.69 16.75
N LEU A 33 -8.70 -6.31 17.40
CA LEU A 33 -8.56 -6.30 18.84
C LEU A 33 -7.64 -5.17 19.28
N ARG A 34 -8.13 -4.37 20.22
CA ARG A 34 -7.40 -3.24 20.79
C ARG A 34 -6.08 -3.70 21.44
N GLY A 35 -4.99 -2.99 21.16
CA GLY A 35 -3.67 -3.26 21.73
C GLY A 35 -2.94 -4.49 21.17
N LYS A 36 -3.53 -5.20 20.20
CA LYS A 36 -2.88 -6.35 19.56
C LYS A 36 -1.85 -5.93 18.51
N LEU A 37 -2.16 -4.89 17.72
CA LEU A 37 -1.18 -4.30 16.80
C LEU A 37 0.08 -3.82 17.53
N ASP A 38 -0.08 -3.22 18.71
CA ASP A 38 1.03 -2.78 19.55
C ASP A 38 1.96 -3.92 20.00
N LYS A 39 1.52 -5.19 19.95
CA LYS A 39 2.33 -6.37 20.32
C LYS A 39 3.02 -7.04 19.14
N CYS A 40 2.69 -6.64 17.92
CA CYS A 40 3.29 -7.23 16.72
C CYS A 40 4.79 -7.01 16.66
N PRO A 41 5.55 -7.98 16.10
CA PRO A 41 7.00 -7.87 15.93
C PRO A 41 7.34 -7.04 14.69
N PHE A 42 6.82 -5.81 14.62
CA PHE A 42 7.12 -4.91 13.52
C PHE A 42 8.62 -4.64 13.41
N ILE A 43 9.15 -4.70 12.19
CA ILE A 43 10.58 -4.54 11.88
C ILE A 43 11.08 -3.18 12.35
N TRP A 44 10.25 -2.13 12.28
CA TRP A 44 10.60 -0.80 12.81
C TRP A 44 10.91 -0.83 14.31
N LYS A 45 10.35 -1.75 15.11
CA LYS A 45 10.72 -1.89 16.53
C LYS A 45 12.11 -2.47 16.69
N GLN A 46 12.54 -3.33 15.76
CA GLN A 46 13.89 -3.88 15.77
C GLN A 46 14.91 -2.78 15.40
N PHE A 47 14.58 -1.95 14.41
CA PHE A 47 15.32 -0.73 14.09
C PHE A 47 15.39 0.21 15.31
N GLN A 48 14.26 0.52 15.93
CA GLN A 48 14.21 1.37 17.13
C GLN A 48 15.06 0.81 18.29
N ASN A 49 15.01 -0.50 18.53
CA ASN A 49 15.84 -1.16 19.55
C ASN A 49 17.35 -1.12 19.26
N GLN A 50 17.75 -0.81 18.03
CA GLN A 50 19.15 -0.58 17.64
C GLN A 50 19.49 0.91 17.51
N GLY A 51 18.67 1.80 18.06
CA GLY A 51 18.93 3.25 18.09
C GLY A 51 18.56 3.98 16.80
N PHE A 52 17.88 3.32 15.84
CA PHE A 52 17.35 4.03 14.68
C PHE A 52 16.12 4.84 15.07
N VAL A 53 16.10 6.09 14.61
CA VAL A 53 14.92 6.94 14.67
C VAL A 53 13.89 6.46 13.65
N THR A 54 12.63 6.28 14.06
CA THR A 54 11.58 5.73 13.21
C THR A 54 10.43 6.71 12.95
N ALA A 55 9.87 6.69 11.73
CA ALA A 55 8.63 7.40 11.43
C ALA A 55 7.73 6.63 10.50
N TYR A 56 6.46 7.01 10.54
CA TYR A 56 5.41 6.42 9.73
C TYR A 56 4.38 7.50 9.39
N GLY A 57 4.07 7.60 8.10
CA GLY A 57 3.04 8.47 7.56
C GLY A 57 2.33 7.82 6.40
N GLU A 58 1.00 7.91 6.42
CA GLU A 58 0.11 7.34 5.42
C GLU A 58 -1.08 8.30 5.28
N ASP A 59 -1.35 8.79 4.07
CA ASP A 59 -2.46 9.71 3.80
C ASP A 59 -3.82 9.00 3.87
N GLU A 60 -4.91 9.74 3.66
CA GLU A 60 -6.28 9.23 3.83
C GLU A 60 -6.52 8.61 5.21
N ALA A 61 -6.51 9.45 6.25
CA ALA A 61 -6.52 8.99 7.63
C ALA A 61 -7.72 8.06 7.94
N SER A 62 -8.85 8.23 7.26
CA SER A 62 -10.02 7.36 7.46
C SER A 62 -9.84 5.91 6.98
N ILE A 63 -8.95 5.67 6.01
CA ILE A 63 -8.75 4.37 5.37
C ILE A 63 -7.30 3.85 5.45
N ASN A 64 -6.44 4.46 6.27
CA ASN A 64 -5.11 3.95 6.59
C ASN A 64 -5.10 2.43 6.84
N THR A 65 -4.03 1.77 6.42
CA THR A 65 -3.78 0.33 6.45
C THR A 65 -4.18 -0.32 7.78
N PHE A 66 -3.74 0.29 8.89
CA PHE A 66 -3.92 -0.21 10.25
C PHE A 66 -5.20 0.30 10.94
N ASN A 67 -5.99 1.15 10.29
CA ASN A 67 -7.16 1.79 10.89
C ASN A 67 -8.48 1.50 10.16
N TYR A 68 -8.46 1.22 8.86
CA TYR A 68 -9.68 0.90 8.11
C TYR A 68 -10.33 -0.40 8.62
N LEU A 69 -11.50 -0.24 9.25
CA LEU A 69 -12.27 -1.31 9.92
C LEU A 69 -11.44 -2.09 10.97
N LYS A 70 -10.45 -1.41 11.57
CA LYS A 70 -9.50 -1.95 12.57
C LYS A 70 -9.45 -1.04 13.79
N ALA A 71 -8.90 -1.56 14.90
CA ALA A 71 -8.76 -0.81 16.15
C ALA A 71 -7.69 0.28 16.09
N GLY A 72 -6.67 0.12 15.22
CA GLY A 72 -5.48 0.96 15.21
C GLY A 72 -4.54 0.68 16.39
N PHE A 73 -3.52 1.52 16.53
CA PHE A 73 -2.52 1.39 17.59
C PHE A 73 -2.99 2.08 18.89
N GLU A 74 -2.67 1.51 20.05
CA GLU A 74 -2.91 2.18 21.34
C GLU A 74 -1.85 3.23 21.66
N LYS A 75 -0.60 2.97 21.26
CA LYS A 75 0.54 3.88 21.38
C LYS A 75 1.06 4.26 19.99
N PRO A 76 1.73 5.41 19.82
CA PRO A 76 2.43 5.68 18.56
C PRO A 76 3.35 4.50 18.22
N PRO A 77 3.26 3.91 17.02
CA PRO A 77 4.01 2.70 16.68
C PRO A 77 5.50 2.96 16.39
N VAL A 78 5.88 4.24 16.27
CA VAL A 78 7.18 4.79 15.85
C VAL A 78 7.42 6.12 16.58
N ASP A 79 8.63 6.66 16.50
CA ASP A 79 9.04 7.90 17.17
C ASP A 79 8.28 9.13 16.66
N TYR A 80 8.12 9.22 15.34
CA TYR A 80 7.34 10.28 14.69
C TYR A 80 6.18 9.70 13.89
N TYR A 81 4.96 9.94 14.38
CA TYR A 81 3.74 9.39 13.80
C TYR A 81 2.86 10.49 13.19
N LEU A 82 2.69 10.50 11.86
CA LEU A 82 2.00 11.59 11.15
C LEU A 82 0.47 11.55 11.30
N ARG A 83 -0.11 10.38 11.59
CA ARG A 83 -1.56 10.18 11.58
C ARG A 83 -2.36 11.19 12.43
N PRO A 84 -1.97 11.54 13.67
CA PRO A 84 -2.72 12.53 14.46
C PRO A 84 -2.88 13.87 13.75
N PHE A 85 -1.85 14.32 13.04
CA PHE A 85 -1.92 15.52 12.22
C PHE A 85 -2.93 15.38 11.08
N LEU A 86 -2.86 14.30 10.30
CA LEU A 86 -3.77 14.09 9.17
C LEU A 86 -5.23 14.06 9.63
N LEU A 87 -5.53 13.38 10.74
CA LEU A 87 -6.86 13.37 11.35
C LEU A 87 -7.37 14.78 11.70
N GLN A 88 -6.50 15.65 12.18
CA GLN A 88 -6.87 17.01 12.56
C GLN A 88 -6.90 17.97 11.35
N ALA A 89 -6.00 17.77 10.39
CA ALA A 89 -5.95 18.50 9.14
C ALA A 89 -7.22 18.24 8.32
N GLU A 90 -7.64 16.99 8.16
CA GLU A 90 -8.90 16.61 7.48
C GLU A 90 -10.14 17.21 8.16
N LYS A 91 -10.10 17.44 9.47
CA LYS A 91 -11.19 18.13 10.20
C LYS A 91 -11.17 19.65 10.05
N SER A 92 -10.00 20.24 9.83
CA SER A 92 -9.79 21.70 9.96
C SER A 92 -9.62 22.41 8.63
N LEU A 93 -9.10 21.72 7.62
CA LEU A 93 -8.74 22.29 6.32
C LEU A 93 -9.83 22.03 5.27
N PRO A 94 -9.98 22.92 4.28
CA PRO A 94 -10.87 22.67 3.15
C PRO A 94 -10.45 21.41 2.39
N ILE A 95 -11.41 20.51 2.15
CA ILE A 95 -11.20 19.28 1.36
C ILE A 95 -11.83 19.42 -0.02
N LYS A 96 -11.10 19.02 -1.06
CA LYS A 96 -11.69 18.71 -2.37
C LYS A 96 -11.49 17.22 -2.65
N LYS A 97 -12.57 16.53 -3.01
CA LYS A 97 -12.51 15.11 -3.35
C LYS A 97 -12.35 14.90 -4.85
N LYS A 98 -11.61 13.85 -5.25
CA LYS A 98 -11.54 13.32 -6.61
C LYS A 98 -11.66 11.79 -6.51
N SER A 99 -12.56 11.18 -7.26
CA SER A 99 -12.79 9.73 -7.23
C SER A 99 -13.08 9.16 -5.83
N GLY A 100 -13.76 9.92 -4.97
CA GLY A 100 -14.10 9.52 -3.60
C GLY A 100 -13.00 9.78 -2.56
N MET A 101 -11.77 10.08 -2.98
CA MET A 101 -10.60 10.31 -2.14
C MET A 101 -10.32 11.82 -1.96
N THR A 102 -9.69 12.17 -0.85
CA THR A 102 -9.14 13.49 -0.48
C THR A 102 -8.01 13.88 -1.44
N PHE A 103 -8.40 14.53 -2.54
CA PHE A 103 -7.45 15.01 -3.54
C PHE A 103 -6.69 16.25 -3.06
N CYS A 104 -7.40 17.21 -2.46
CA CYS A 104 -6.81 18.41 -1.89
C CYS A 104 -7.13 18.52 -0.41
N LEU A 105 -6.12 18.87 0.37
CA LEU A 105 -6.23 19.15 1.79
C LEU A 105 -5.63 20.54 2.03
N GLY A 106 -6.48 21.56 2.12
CA GLY A 106 -6.04 22.94 2.18
C GLY A 106 -5.39 23.43 0.88
N TYR A 107 -4.09 23.74 0.94
CA TYR A 107 -3.36 24.41 -0.14
C TYR A 107 -2.66 23.46 -1.12
N LYS A 108 -2.50 22.19 -0.74
CA LYS A 108 -1.74 21.18 -1.48
C LYS A 108 -2.47 19.84 -1.52
N HIS A 109 -1.95 18.88 -2.28
CA HIS A 109 -2.54 17.53 -2.31
C HIS A 109 -2.35 16.82 -0.97
N SER A 110 -3.27 15.91 -0.63
CA SER A 110 -3.19 15.15 0.63
C SER A 110 -1.86 14.41 0.76
N ALA A 111 -1.44 13.71 -0.30
CA ALA A 111 -0.18 12.99 -0.36
C ALA A 111 1.06 13.88 -0.15
N GLU A 112 1.01 15.17 -0.53
CA GLU A 112 2.13 16.10 -0.31
C GLU A 112 2.37 16.42 1.17
N TYR A 113 1.42 16.15 2.07
CA TYR A 113 1.70 16.20 3.51
C TYR A 113 2.58 15.03 3.95
N VAL A 114 2.37 13.83 3.39
CA VAL A 114 3.24 12.68 3.63
C VAL A 114 4.61 12.92 3.01
N TYR A 115 4.67 13.53 1.82
CA TYR A 115 5.95 13.79 1.15
C TYR A 115 6.77 14.87 1.82
N ASP A 116 6.15 15.95 2.25
CA ASP A 116 6.88 16.99 2.97
C ASP A 116 7.33 16.47 4.34
N TYR A 117 6.50 15.66 5.00
CA TYR A 117 6.90 14.94 6.21
C TYR A 117 8.05 13.97 5.96
N ALA A 118 8.03 13.27 4.83
CA ALA A 118 9.14 12.43 4.38
C ALA A 118 10.38 13.26 3.99
N VAL A 119 10.26 14.46 3.46
CA VAL A 119 11.44 15.33 3.21
C VAL A 119 12.09 15.69 4.54
N ASP A 120 11.27 16.11 5.51
CA ASP A 120 11.76 16.47 6.83
C ASP A 120 12.31 15.22 7.58
N PHE A 121 11.76 14.02 7.35
CA PHE A 121 12.19 12.76 7.99
C PHE A 121 13.29 11.99 7.26
N HIS A 122 13.47 12.23 5.96
CA HIS A 122 14.13 11.39 4.95
C HIS A 122 13.35 10.10 4.51
N GLN A 123 12.38 10.29 3.58
CA GLN A 123 11.78 9.39 2.53
C GLN A 123 10.37 8.75 2.69
N SER A 124 9.54 8.85 1.61
CA SER A 124 8.59 7.89 0.95
C SER A 124 7.53 8.61 0.06
N ILE A 125 6.97 7.95 -0.99
CA ILE A 125 6.07 8.55 -2.03
C ILE A 125 5.00 7.55 -2.59
N SER A 126 3.78 8.00 -3.00
CA SER A 126 2.72 7.19 -3.69
C SER A 126 1.73 7.94 -4.65
N ASP A 127 1.63 7.59 -5.95
CA ASP A 127 0.44 7.60 -6.89
C ASP A 127 0.91 7.84 -8.37
N PRO A 128 0.36 7.19 -9.42
CA PRO A 128 1.20 6.72 -10.54
C PRO A 128 1.13 7.46 -11.90
N THR A 129 0.44 8.59 -12.08
CA THR A 129 0.65 9.38 -13.34
C THR A 129 0.54 10.89 -13.18
N SER A 130 -0.51 11.39 -12.52
CA SER A 130 -0.64 12.83 -12.25
C SER A 130 0.40 13.35 -11.27
N MET A 131 1.02 12.44 -10.53
CA MET A 131 2.06 12.75 -9.57
C MET A 131 3.45 12.45 -10.11
N ASP A 132 3.67 11.70 -11.19
CA ASP A 132 5.01 11.33 -11.68
C ASP A 132 5.98 12.50 -11.77
N THR A 133 5.52 13.63 -12.33
CA THR A 133 6.33 14.84 -12.42
C THR A 133 6.69 15.36 -11.04
N ARG A 134 5.73 15.35 -10.11
CA ARG A 134 5.92 15.77 -8.72
C ARG A 134 6.82 14.80 -7.94
N ILE A 135 6.68 13.50 -8.17
CA ILE A 135 7.53 12.45 -7.58
C ILE A 135 8.97 12.64 -8.04
N ARG A 136 9.18 12.84 -9.33
CA ARG A 136 10.50 13.18 -9.89
C ARG A 136 11.06 14.44 -9.24
N GLU A 137 10.28 15.50 -9.10
CA GLU A 137 10.71 16.73 -8.41
C GLU A 137 11.12 16.47 -6.95
N TYR A 138 10.45 15.59 -6.23
CA TYR A 138 10.85 15.19 -4.87
C TYR A 138 12.18 14.41 -4.89
N PHE A 139 12.37 13.45 -5.81
CA PHE A 139 13.65 12.76 -5.97
C PHE A 139 14.80 13.69 -6.38
N GLU A 140 14.54 14.67 -7.25
CA GLU A 140 15.49 15.72 -7.60
C GLU A 140 15.83 16.58 -6.38
N LYS A 141 14.83 16.96 -5.57
CA LYS A 141 15.05 17.69 -4.31
C LYS A 141 15.90 16.85 -3.35
N PHE A 142 15.63 15.57 -3.18
CA PHE A 142 16.41 14.66 -2.34
C PHE A 142 17.85 14.55 -2.81
N SER A 143 18.05 14.30 -4.11
CA SER A 143 19.39 14.23 -4.70
C SER A 143 20.16 15.53 -4.50
N ASN A 144 19.55 16.67 -4.78
CA ASN A 144 20.20 17.99 -4.68
C ASN A 144 20.52 18.39 -3.24
N SER A 145 19.72 17.93 -2.27
CA SER A 145 19.96 18.17 -0.84
C SER A 145 21.00 17.23 -0.21
N GLY A 146 21.49 16.22 -0.95
CA GLY A 146 22.43 15.23 -0.43
C GLY A 146 21.80 14.09 0.37
N VAL A 147 20.49 14.12 0.65
CA VAL A 147 19.71 13.06 1.34
C VAL A 147 20.04 11.66 0.80
N LEU A 148 20.08 11.51 -0.52
CA LEU A 148 20.27 10.21 -1.17
C LEU A 148 21.71 9.66 -1.03
N ASN A 149 22.67 10.47 -0.57
CA ASN A 149 24.04 10.02 -0.38
C ASN A 149 24.19 9.05 0.79
N ASP A 150 23.26 9.10 1.74
CA ASP A 150 23.29 8.31 2.98
C ASP A 150 22.03 7.48 3.21
N THR A 151 21.20 7.29 2.18
CA THR A 151 19.91 6.60 2.33
C THR A 151 19.71 5.46 1.34
N ILE A 152 19.29 4.30 1.85
CA ILE A 152 18.74 3.20 1.05
C ILE A 152 17.26 3.45 0.80
N VAL A 153 16.85 3.54 -0.48
CA VAL A 153 15.45 3.73 -0.87
C VAL A 153 14.84 2.41 -1.29
N PHE A 154 13.71 2.03 -0.69
CA PHE A 154 12.80 1.02 -1.23
C PHE A 154 11.57 1.75 -1.78
N PHE A 155 11.37 1.73 -3.10
CA PHE A 155 10.24 2.38 -3.76
C PHE A 155 9.41 1.34 -4.50
N PHE A 156 8.20 1.09 -4.01
CA PHE A 156 7.36 -0.02 -4.47
C PHE A 156 5.87 0.31 -4.35
N SER A 157 5.07 -0.51 -5.02
CA SER A 157 3.62 -0.54 -4.84
C SER A 157 3.24 -1.83 -4.10
N ASP A 158 2.34 -1.72 -3.12
CA ASP A 158 1.87 -2.82 -2.27
C ASP A 158 1.05 -3.86 -3.03
N HIS A 159 0.28 -3.43 -4.02
CA HIS A 159 -0.45 -4.27 -4.97
C HIS A 159 -0.70 -3.52 -6.29
N GLY A 160 -0.94 -4.24 -7.38
CA GLY A 160 -1.29 -3.64 -8.65
C GLY A 160 -2.76 -3.20 -8.76
N ILE A 161 -3.21 -2.86 -9.97
CA ILE A 161 -4.59 -2.37 -10.20
C ILE A 161 -5.59 -3.52 -10.07
N ARG A 162 -6.50 -3.42 -9.10
CA ARG A 162 -7.46 -4.49 -8.73
C ARG A 162 -8.81 -4.45 -9.43
N PHE A 163 -9.17 -3.30 -10.02
CA PHE A 163 -10.49 -3.09 -10.60
C PHE A 163 -10.39 -2.30 -11.91
N GLY A 164 -11.46 -2.41 -12.70
CA GLY A 164 -11.65 -1.59 -13.89
C GLY A 164 -11.33 -2.31 -15.20
N PRO A 165 -11.45 -1.58 -16.33
CA PRO A 165 -11.28 -2.15 -17.66
C PRO A 165 -9.91 -2.80 -17.87
N THR A 166 -8.83 -2.15 -17.42
CA THR A 166 -7.45 -2.66 -17.54
C THR A 166 -7.26 -4.00 -16.82
N ARG A 167 -7.83 -4.16 -15.60
CA ARG A 167 -7.79 -5.43 -14.85
C ARG A 167 -8.52 -6.57 -15.57
N SER A 168 -9.50 -6.24 -16.40
CA SER A 168 -10.33 -7.23 -17.13
C SER A 168 -9.64 -7.81 -18.37
N LEU A 169 -8.52 -7.21 -18.81
CA LEU A 169 -7.70 -7.71 -19.91
C LEU A 169 -6.82 -8.90 -19.46
N PRO A 170 -6.36 -9.76 -20.39
CA PRO A 170 -5.40 -10.83 -20.07
C PRO A 170 -4.14 -10.32 -19.34
N LEU A 171 -3.65 -9.13 -19.70
CA LEU A 171 -2.50 -8.47 -19.06
C LEU A 171 -2.81 -8.01 -17.63
N GLY A 172 -4.06 -7.68 -17.34
CA GLY A 172 -4.52 -7.19 -16.03
C GLY A 172 -4.24 -8.19 -14.90
N HIS A 173 -4.14 -9.48 -15.21
CA HIS A 173 -3.72 -10.50 -14.24
C HIS A 173 -2.28 -10.29 -13.75
N TYR A 174 -1.36 -9.93 -14.66
CA TYR A 174 0.03 -9.64 -14.33
C TYR A 174 0.17 -8.25 -13.70
N GLU A 175 -0.52 -7.25 -14.25
CA GLU A 175 -0.51 -5.87 -13.73
C GLU A 175 -0.96 -5.82 -12.27
N GLU A 176 -1.97 -6.62 -11.90
CA GLU A 176 -2.40 -6.73 -10.50
C GLU A 176 -1.31 -7.35 -9.60
N ARG A 177 -0.67 -8.43 -10.05
CA ARG A 177 0.17 -9.30 -9.21
C ARG A 177 1.66 -8.98 -9.23
N LEU A 178 2.09 -8.13 -10.16
CA LEU A 178 3.47 -7.71 -10.38
C LEU A 178 3.64 -6.19 -10.24
N PRO A 179 3.27 -5.59 -9.08
CA PRO A 179 3.61 -4.19 -8.84
C PRO A 179 5.13 -3.97 -8.92
N PHE A 180 5.50 -2.74 -9.28
CA PHE A 180 6.89 -2.34 -9.43
C PHE A 180 7.64 -2.36 -8.09
N MET A 181 8.96 -2.55 -8.16
CA MET A 181 9.87 -2.52 -7.03
C MET A 181 11.22 -1.98 -7.46
N PHE A 182 11.65 -0.88 -6.85
CA PHE A 182 12.95 -0.26 -7.06
C PHE A 182 13.71 -0.20 -5.74
N ILE A 183 15.00 -0.53 -5.78
CA ILE A 183 15.93 -0.36 -4.67
C ILE A 183 17.03 0.58 -5.14
N SER A 184 17.24 1.67 -4.41
CA SER A 184 18.39 2.57 -4.60
C SER A 184 19.33 2.45 -3.42
N LEU A 185 20.59 2.12 -3.70
CA LEU A 185 21.66 2.14 -2.69
C LEU A 185 22.46 3.45 -2.79
N PRO A 186 22.87 4.03 -1.66
CA PRO A 186 23.82 5.15 -1.64
C PRO A 186 25.17 4.74 -2.21
N ILE A 187 25.95 5.71 -2.70
CA ILE A 187 27.23 5.46 -3.40
C ILE A 187 28.19 4.66 -2.50
N TRP A 188 28.34 5.06 -1.24
CA TRP A 188 29.27 4.39 -0.33
C TRP A 188 28.90 2.92 -0.09
N ILE A 189 27.61 2.55 -0.04
CA ILE A 189 27.21 1.13 0.06
C ILE A 189 27.59 0.36 -1.20
N LYS A 190 27.40 0.97 -2.39
CA LYS A 190 27.77 0.32 -3.66
C LYS A 190 29.28 0.07 -3.74
N GLU A 191 30.08 1.00 -3.22
CA GLU A 191 31.55 0.90 -3.21
C GLU A 191 32.05 -0.06 -2.12
N THR A 192 31.41 -0.07 -0.95
CA THR A 192 31.77 -0.92 0.19
C THR A 192 31.36 -2.38 -0.02
N TYR A 193 30.17 -2.60 -0.59
CA TYR A 193 29.55 -3.92 -0.81
C TYR A 193 29.18 -4.11 -2.30
N PRO A 194 30.16 -4.22 -3.20
CA PRO A 194 29.90 -4.40 -4.63
C PRO A 194 29.07 -5.67 -4.92
N GLU A 195 29.17 -6.70 -4.08
CA GLU A 195 28.38 -7.92 -4.15
C GLU A 195 26.87 -7.67 -3.99
N PHE A 196 26.46 -6.67 -3.20
CA PHE A 196 25.05 -6.29 -3.09
C PHE A 196 24.53 -5.76 -4.41
N VAL A 197 25.35 -4.98 -5.13
CA VAL A 197 25.00 -4.46 -6.45
C VAL A 197 24.86 -5.59 -7.46
N THR A 198 25.80 -6.54 -7.47
CA THR A 198 25.73 -7.73 -8.33
C THR A 198 24.47 -8.55 -8.03
N ALA A 199 24.19 -8.83 -6.76
CA ALA A 199 23.00 -9.56 -6.34
C ALA A 199 21.72 -8.86 -6.81
N LEU A 200 21.56 -7.55 -6.58
CA LEU A 200 20.39 -6.80 -7.01
C LEU A 200 20.23 -6.78 -8.54
N GLN A 201 21.33 -6.67 -9.30
CA GLN A 201 21.31 -6.72 -10.77
C GLN A 201 20.85 -8.09 -11.29
N VAL A 202 21.26 -9.17 -10.66
CA VAL A 202 20.79 -10.53 -10.98
C VAL A 202 19.32 -10.69 -10.57
N ASN A 203 18.98 -10.26 -9.36
CA ASN A 203 17.68 -10.45 -8.72
C ASN A 203 16.54 -9.71 -9.42
N ARG A 204 16.82 -8.64 -10.17
CA ARG A 204 15.82 -7.92 -10.98
C ARG A 204 15.03 -8.83 -11.93
N ASN A 205 15.63 -9.94 -12.36
CA ASN A 205 15.02 -10.94 -13.25
C ASN A 205 14.73 -12.27 -12.54
N ARG A 206 14.61 -12.26 -11.21
CA ARG A 206 14.28 -13.44 -10.39
C ARG A 206 12.87 -13.33 -9.84
N LEU A 207 12.28 -14.48 -9.51
CA LEU A 207 11.06 -14.53 -8.72
C LEU A 207 11.41 -14.06 -7.31
N THR A 208 10.75 -13.02 -6.80
CA THR A 208 10.94 -12.36 -5.48
C THR A 208 9.61 -11.87 -4.95
N ASN A 209 9.48 -11.73 -3.63
CA ASN A 209 8.23 -11.34 -2.96
C ASN A 209 8.47 -10.42 -1.73
N PRO A 210 7.40 -9.98 -1.02
CA PRO A 210 7.50 -9.11 0.15
C PRO A 210 8.29 -9.68 1.33
N TYR A 211 8.30 -11.01 1.51
CA TYR A 211 9.11 -11.63 2.56
C TYR A 211 10.60 -11.52 2.28
N ASP A 212 11.03 -11.53 1.00
CA ASP A 212 12.43 -11.27 0.67
C ASP A 212 12.84 -9.83 1.06
N ILE A 213 11.90 -8.86 0.98
CA ILE A 213 12.13 -7.48 1.47
C ILE A 213 12.28 -7.48 2.99
N HIS A 214 11.41 -8.20 3.71
CA HIS A 214 11.54 -8.35 5.16
C HIS A 214 12.92 -8.89 5.55
N MET A 215 13.37 -9.96 4.89
CA MET A 215 14.70 -10.53 5.10
C MET A 215 15.82 -9.53 4.75
N THR A 216 15.62 -8.71 3.72
CA THR A 216 16.56 -7.66 3.33
C THR A 216 16.67 -6.56 4.40
N LEU A 217 15.55 -6.14 4.99
CA LEU A 217 15.54 -5.16 6.08
C LEU A 217 16.23 -5.71 7.33
N GLN A 218 16.03 -6.99 7.65
CA GLN A 218 16.79 -7.66 8.73
C GLN A 218 18.29 -7.72 8.42
N HIS A 219 18.68 -7.95 7.16
CA HIS A 219 20.08 -7.95 6.75
C HIS A 219 20.70 -6.56 6.87
N ILE A 220 19.98 -5.50 6.48
CA ILE A 220 20.41 -4.10 6.67
C ILE A 220 20.62 -3.80 8.16
N LEU A 221 19.69 -4.26 9.00
CA LEU A 221 19.79 -4.10 10.45
C LEU A 221 21.01 -4.85 11.02
N GLN A 222 21.31 -6.03 10.49
CA GLN A 222 22.48 -6.81 10.87
C GLN A 222 23.79 -6.11 10.53
N ILE A 223 23.94 -5.55 9.32
CA ILE A 223 25.18 -4.88 8.92
C ILE A 223 25.39 -3.55 9.64
N ALA A 224 24.31 -2.95 10.16
CA ALA A 224 24.39 -1.74 10.97
C ALA A 224 24.94 -2.00 12.38
N ASP A 225 24.93 -3.25 12.86
CA ASP A 225 25.45 -3.64 14.16
C ASP A 225 26.65 -4.58 14.01
N GLU A 226 27.86 -4.03 14.24
CA GLU A 226 29.13 -4.76 14.17
C GLU A 226 29.15 -6.01 15.06
N ASN A 227 28.38 -6.04 16.16
CA ASN A 227 28.29 -7.20 17.06
C ASN A 227 27.39 -8.32 16.53
N ASN A 228 26.56 -8.03 15.53
CA ASN A 228 25.58 -8.95 14.96
C ASN A 228 25.94 -9.42 13.54
N ALA A 229 26.99 -8.87 12.91
CA ALA A 229 27.41 -9.19 11.54
C ALA A 229 27.62 -10.70 11.23
N MET A 230 27.78 -11.56 12.25
CA MET A 230 27.97 -13.02 12.08
C MET A 230 26.77 -13.89 12.49
N LYS A 231 25.66 -13.31 12.97
CA LYS A 231 24.49 -14.10 13.40
C LYS A 231 23.59 -14.51 12.22
N PRO A 232 23.06 -15.73 12.15
CA PRO A 232 22.09 -16.07 11.11
C PRO A 232 20.85 -15.17 11.19
N LEU A 233 20.34 -14.69 10.04
CA LEU A 233 19.09 -13.94 9.98
C LEU A 233 17.92 -14.79 10.48
N SER A 234 17.04 -14.16 11.27
CA SER A 234 15.80 -14.81 11.70
C SER A 234 14.87 -14.96 10.51
N LYS A 235 14.46 -16.18 10.20
CA LYS A 235 13.61 -16.45 9.03
C LYS A 235 12.26 -15.74 9.14
N ALA A 236 11.73 -15.27 8.01
CA ALA A 236 10.34 -14.87 7.89
C ALA A 236 9.44 -16.08 8.19
N GLU A 237 8.49 -15.92 9.13
CA GLU A 237 7.59 -17.00 9.52
C GLU A 237 6.65 -17.41 8.38
N GLY A 238 6.18 -16.43 7.62
CA GLY A 238 5.33 -16.63 6.45
C GLY A 238 6.07 -17.23 5.25
N CYS A 239 7.41 -17.28 5.25
CA CYS A 239 8.21 -17.87 4.17
C CYS A 239 9.62 -18.29 4.63
N HIS A 240 9.77 -19.54 5.07
CA HIS A 240 11.03 -20.06 5.63
C HIS A 240 12.19 -20.26 4.65
N LYS A 241 11.91 -20.17 3.34
CA LYS A 241 12.89 -20.26 2.26
C LYS A 241 13.14 -18.89 1.58
N CYS A 242 12.42 -17.85 1.99
CA CYS A 242 12.71 -16.49 1.51
C CYS A 242 14.02 -16.00 2.11
N GLN A 243 14.69 -15.09 1.40
CA GLN A 243 16.04 -14.66 1.72
C GLN A 243 16.23 -13.18 1.39
N THR A 244 17.34 -12.62 1.85
CA THR A 244 17.74 -11.24 1.52
C THR A 244 17.92 -11.06 0.01
N LEU A 245 17.54 -9.90 -0.51
CA LEU A 245 17.76 -9.48 -1.89
C LEU A 245 19.19 -8.96 -2.15
N LEU A 246 19.98 -8.78 -1.07
CA LEU A 246 21.41 -8.45 -1.13
C LEU A 246 22.30 -9.68 -1.41
N GLU A 247 21.69 -10.86 -1.56
CA GLU A 247 22.35 -12.09 -2.03
C GLU A 247 21.66 -12.60 -3.30
N GLU A 248 22.38 -13.35 -4.13
CA GLU A 248 21.80 -13.91 -5.35
C GLU A 248 20.62 -14.86 -5.04
N VAL A 249 19.46 -14.52 -5.57
CA VAL A 249 18.25 -15.32 -5.47
C VAL A 249 18.33 -16.49 -6.46
N PRO A 250 18.07 -17.74 -6.01
CA PRO A 250 18.10 -18.90 -6.89
C PRO A 250 17.22 -18.74 -8.13
N PHE A 251 17.77 -19.11 -9.30
CA PHE A 251 17.07 -18.92 -10.58
C PHE A 251 15.81 -19.77 -10.75
N ASN A 252 15.73 -20.89 -10.02
CA ASN A 252 14.73 -21.93 -10.17
C ASN A 252 13.73 -21.98 -9.00
N ARG A 253 13.55 -20.86 -8.28
CA ARG A 253 12.48 -20.77 -7.25
C ARG A 253 11.11 -20.91 -7.90
N SER A 254 10.27 -21.75 -7.30
CA SER A 254 8.84 -21.86 -7.63
C SER A 254 8.00 -20.97 -6.72
N CYS A 255 6.72 -20.77 -7.05
CA CYS A 255 5.77 -20.08 -6.17
C CYS A 255 5.65 -20.77 -4.80
N GLU A 256 5.71 -22.10 -4.75
CA GLU A 256 5.73 -22.87 -3.50
C GLU A 256 6.99 -22.57 -2.67
N ASP A 257 8.16 -22.45 -3.31
CA ASP A 257 9.40 -22.13 -2.59
C ASP A 257 9.34 -20.77 -1.90
N ILE A 258 8.58 -19.84 -2.43
CA ILE A 258 8.42 -18.50 -1.85
C ILE A 258 7.08 -18.31 -1.14
N SER A 259 6.37 -19.40 -0.82
CA SER A 259 5.10 -19.36 -0.07
C SER A 259 4.01 -18.49 -0.73
N ILE A 260 3.98 -18.50 -2.06
CA ILE A 260 2.95 -17.88 -2.89
C ILE A 260 1.96 -18.96 -3.31
N GLU A 261 0.69 -18.77 -2.96
CA GLU A 261 -0.40 -19.66 -3.39
C GLU A 261 -0.66 -19.53 -4.89
N ASP A 262 -1.18 -20.59 -5.51
CA ASP A 262 -1.40 -20.64 -6.98
C ASP A 262 -2.25 -19.50 -7.52
N HIS A 263 -3.15 -18.95 -6.69
CA HIS A 263 -3.96 -17.79 -7.07
C HIS A 263 -3.13 -16.54 -7.35
N TRP A 264 -2.05 -16.36 -6.61
CA TRP A 264 -1.10 -15.25 -6.71
C TRP A 264 0.09 -15.57 -7.60
N CYS A 265 0.27 -16.85 -7.93
CA CYS A 265 1.36 -17.33 -8.77
C CYS A 265 1.20 -16.88 -10.23
N THR A 266 2.17 -16.08 -10.70
CA THR A 266 2.25 -15.61 -12.10
C THR A 266 3.15 -16.48 -12.97
N CYS A 267 3.71 -17.55 -12.42
CA CYS A 267 4.66 -18.43 -13.09
C CYS A 267 4.02 -19.44 -14.06
N TYR A 268 2.69 -19.60 -14.02
CA TYR A 268 1.96 -20.57 -14.83
C TYR A 268 1.58 -20.00 -16.19
N SER A 269 1.83 -20.77 -17.25
CA SER A 269 1.19 -20.57 -18.55
C SER A 269 -0.13 -21.33 -18.59
N TYR A 270 -1.12 -20.83 -19.34
CA TYR A 270 -2.46 -21.37 -19.33
C TYR A 270 -2.99 -21.67 -20.73
N ASP A 271 -3.79 -22.73 -20.85
CA ASP A 271 -4.64 -23.05 -21.99
C ASP A 271 -6.09 -22.68 -21.72
N THR A 272 -6.80 -22.20 -22.73
CA THR A 272 -8.24 -21.98 -22.63
C THR A 272 -8.99 -23.31 -22.56
N VAL A 273 -9.95 -23.38 -21.64
CA VAL A 273 -10.84 -24.53 -21.50
C VAL A 273 -12.22 -24.13 -21.96
N SER A 274 -12.85 -24.97 -22.80
CA SER A 274 -14.21 -24.72 -23.26
C SER A 274 -15.18 -24.64 -22.09
N ILE A 275 -15.97 -23.56 -22.04
CA ILE A 275 -17.01 -23.37 -21.03
C ILE A 275 -18.12 -24.42 -21.10
N THR A 276 -18.24 -25.16 -22.22
CA THR A 276 -19.19 -26.27 -22.40
C THR A 276 -18.69 -27.60 -21.84
N ASP A 277 -17.44 -27.68 -21.38
CA ASP A 277 -16.89 -28.87 -20.73
C ASP A 277 -17.69 -29.22 -19.45
N LYS A 278 -17.85 -30.52 -19.19
CA LYS A 278 -18.52 -31.06 -18.00
C LYS A 278 -17.88 -30.57 -16.69
N ILE A 279 -16.59 -30.26 -16.70
CA ILE A 279 -15.88 -29.76 -15.51
C ILE A 279 -16.25 -28.32 -15.16
N SER A 280 -16.60 -27.49 -16.15
CA SER A 280 -16.81 -26.04 -16.03
C SER A 280 -17.88 -25.68 -15.00
N GLY A 281 -19.05 -26.31 -15.09
CA GLY A 281 -20.14 -26.10 -14.13
C GLY A 281 -19.83 -26.63 -12.73
N ARG A 282 -18.96 -27.64 -12.60
CA ARG A 282 -18.56 -28.20 -11.30
C ARG A 282 -17.57 -27.29 -10.59
N LEU A 283 -16.59 -26.73 -11.32
CA LEU A 283 -15.66 -25.72 -10.81
C LEU A 283 -16.41 -24.50 -10.28
N GLY A 284 -17.28 -23.90 -11.10
CA GLY A 284 -18.04 -22.71 -10.69
C GLY A 284 -18.91 -22.95 -9.44
N LYS A 285 -19.57 -24.12 -9.35
CA LYS A 285 -20.35 -24.50 -8.17
C LYS A 285 -19.48 -24.70 -6.93
N ALA A 286 -18.32 -25.35 -7.07
CA ALA A 286 -17.39 -25.57 -5.97
C ALA A 286 -16.91 -24.23 -5.37
N VAL A 287 -16.51 -23.30 -6.23
CA VAL A 287 -16.06 -21.96 -5.78
C VAL A 287 -17.21 -21.17 -5.14
N VAL A 288 -18.41 -21.17 -5.73
CA VAL A 288 -19.58 -20.47 -5.14
C VAL A 288 -19.97 -21.07 -3.79
N ASN A 289 -19.88 -22.39 -3.64
CA ASN A 289 -20.12 -23.04 -2.35
C ASN A 289 -19.08 -22.60 -1.32
N HIS A 290 -17.80 -22.63 -1.69
CA HIS A 290 -16.70 -22.15 -0.85
C HIS A 290 -16.91 -20.70 -0.38
N ILE A 291 -17.28 -19.78 -1.29
CA ILE A 291 -17.62 -18.39 -0.93
C ILE A 291 -18.76 -18.34 0.09
N ASN A 292 -19.84 -19.08 -0.15
CA ASN A 292 -21.00 -19.09 0.77
C ASN A 292 -20.67 -19.76 2.11
N ASP A 293 -19.79 -20.76 2.14
CA ASP A 293 -19.29 -21.40 3.37
C ASP A 293 -18.47 -20.40 4.18
N PHE A 294 -17.55 -19.68 3.52
CA PHE A 294 -16.75 -18.63 4.15
C PHE A 294 -17.63 -17.54 4.77
N VAL A 295 -18.57 -16.97 4.01
CA VAL A 295 -19.48 -15.92 4.51
C VAL A 295 -20.30 -16.40 5.71
N ARG A 296 -20.70 -17.68 5.75
CA ARG A 296 -21.45 -18.28 6.87
C ARG A 296 -20.69 -18.31 8.20
N THR A 297 -19.37 -18.21 8.18
CA THR A 297 -18.56 -18.15 9.41
C THR A 297 -18.69 -16.82 10.16
N PHE A 298 -19.29 -15.79 9.53
CA PHE A 298 -19.40 -14.46 10.10
C PHE A 298 -20.77 -14.19 10.76
N PRO A 299 -20.81 -13.42 11.86
CA PRO A 299 -22.07 -13.09 12.55
C PRO A 299 -23.10 -12.34 11.70
N PHE A 300 -22.66 -11.61 10.66
CA PHE A 300 -23.54 -10.87 9.75
C PHE A 300 -24.02 -11.70 8.55
N ALA A 301 -23.69 -12.99 8.46
CA ALA A 301 -24.02 -13.84 7.32
C ALA A 301 -25.51 -13.79 6.94
N SER A 302 -26.40 -13.67 7.93
CA SER A 302 -27.85 -13.55 7.74
C SER A 302 -28.30 -12.32 6.95
N LYS A 303 -27.46 -11.29 6.87
CA LYS A 303 -27.71 -10.07 6.08
C LYS A 303 -27.28 -10.21 4.62
N CYS A 304 -26.43 -11.18 4.31
CA CYS A 304 -25.95 -11.42 2.96
C CYS A 304 -26.89 -12.39 2.23
N LYS A 305 -27.29 -12.03 1.00
CA LYS A 305 -27.99 -13.00 0.14
C LYS A 305 -27.01 -14.11 -0.26
N ARG A 306 -27.46 -15.37 -0.18
CA ARG A 306 -26.70 -16.51 -0.67
C ARG A 306 -26.44 -16.36 -2.17
N LEU A 307 -25.17 -16.47 -2.57
CA LEU A 307 -24.78 -16.35 -3.97
C LEU A 307 -25.04 -17.66 -4.71
N SER A 308 -25.42 -17.55 -5.99
CA SER A 308 -25.47 -18.65 -6.94
C SER A 308 -24.57 -18.38 -8.13
N LEU A 309 -24.09 -19.45 -8.78
CA LEU A 309 -23.37 -19.31 -10.05
C LEU A 309 -24.28 -18.65 -11.09
N GLY A 310 -23.81 -17.55 -11.68
CA GLY A 310 -24.46 -16.84 -12.77
C GLY A 310 -23.98 -17.40 -14.11
N SER A 311 -23.01 -16.73 -14.74
CA SER A 311 -22.39 -17.19 -16.00
C SER A 311 -20.89 -17.35 -15.83
N ILE A 312 -20.30 -18.35 -16.48
CA ILE A 312 -18.84 -18.44 -16.59
C ILE A 312 -18.39 -17.45 -17.67
N LYS A 313 -17.35 -16.66 -17.40
CA LYS A 313 -16.72 -15.78 -18.39
C LYS A 313 -15.73 -16.60 -19.20
N TYR A 314 -14.70 -17.13 -18.56
CA TYR A 314 -13.72 -18.04 -19.16
C TYR A 314 -13.10 -18.96 -18.11
N ILE A 315 -12.46 -20.04 -18.57
CA ILE A 315 -11.67 -20.97 -17.75
C ILE A 315 -10.33 -21.17 -18.41
N LEU A 316 -9.30 -21.18 -17.58
CA LEU A 316 -7.91 -21.40 -17.95
C LEU A 316 -7.38 -22.61 -17.19
N LYS A 317 -6.61 -23.48 -17.85
CA LYS A 317 -5.92 -24.62 -17.24
C LYS A 317 -4.41 -24.43 -17.36
N ALA A 318 -3.68 -24.57 -16.25
CA ALA A 318 -2.22 -24.41 -16.26
C ALA A 318 -1.53 -25.51 -17.10
N ARG A 319 -0.55 -25.13 -17.94
CA ARG A 319 0.28 -26.04 -18.74
C ARG A 319 1.34 -26.70 -17.86
N LYS A 320 1.29 -28.03 -17.77
CA LYS A 320 2.23 -28.94 -17.07
C LYS A 320 2.46 -28.63 -15.59
N GLU A 321 1.79 -29.38 -14.72
CA GLU A 321 2.35 -29.74 -13.42
C GLU A 321 3.15 -31.05 -13.54
N LYS A 322 4.32 -31.13 -12.88
CA LYS A 322 5.00 -32.41 -12.62
C LYS A 322 4.21 -33.31 -11.64
N ASN A 323 3.09 -32.80 -11.12
CA ASN A 323 2.22 -33.46 -10.16
C ASN A 323 0.91 -33.93 -10.82
N SER A 324 0.26 -34.90 -10.17
CA SER A 324 -1.00 -35.49 -10.63
C SER A 324 -2.24 -34.60 -10.44
N LEU A 325 -2.08 -33.28 -10.31
CA LEU A 325 -3.14 -32.31 -10.08
C LEU A 325 -3.25 -31.36 -11.28
N ASP A 326 -4.48 -31.05 -11.66
CA ASP A 326 -4.79 -30.03 -12.63
C ASP A 326 -5.14 -28.73 -11.90
N THR A 327 -4.48 -27.63 -12.27
CA THR A 327 -4.79 -26.30 -11.74
C THR A 327 -5.61 -25.50 -12.75
N TYR A 328 -6.79 -25.06 -12.32
CA TYR A 328 -7.73 -24.28 -13.12
C TYR A 328 -7.88 -22.88 -12.53
N ARG A 329 -7.92 -21.85 -13.38
CA ARG A 329 -8.38 -20.51 -13.03
C ARG A 329 -9.72 -20.27 -13.70
N ILE A 330 -10.73 -19.93 -12.90
CA ILE A 330 -12.10 -19.71 -13.36
C ILE A 330 -12.53 -18.27 -13.08
N THR A 331 -13.01 -17.58 -14.11
CA THR A 331 -13.58 -16.24 -14.02
C THR A 331 -15.08 -16.33 -14.31
N PHE A 332 -15.91 -15.87 -13.39
CA PHE A 332 -17.36 -16.09 -13.46
C PHE A 332 -18.16 -14.99 -12.76
N TYR A 333 -19.41 -14.85 -13.19
CA TYR A 333 -20.41 -13.98 -12.59
C TYR A 333 -21.24 -14.77 -11.59
N THR A 334 -21.67 -14.10 -10.53
CA THR A 334 -22.61 -14.62 -9.54
C THR A 334 -23.94 -13.89 -9.61
N ARG A 335 -24.97 -14.46 -8.99
CA ARG A 335 -26.26 -13.81 -8.74
C ARG A 335 -26.53 -13.78 -7.23
N PRO A 336 -27.23 -12.75 -6.71
CA PRO A 336 -27.90 -11.69 -7.46
C PRO A 336 -27.05 -10.41 -7.71
N ASN A 337 -25.83 -10.30 -7.19
CA ASN A 337 -24.99 -9.10 -7.30
C ASN A 337 -24.24 -8.91 -8.61
N GLU A 338 -24.41 -9.80 -9.59
CA GLU A 338 -23.63 -9.74 -10.85
C GLU A 338 -22.12 -9.70 -10.59
N GLY A 339 -21.69 -10.36 -9.51
CA GLY A 339 -20.33 -10.26 -9.04
C GLY A 339 -19.37 -11.01 -9.91
N LEU A 340 -18.38 -10.32 -10.47
CA LEU A 340 -17.32 -10.91 -11.26
C LEU A 340 -16.20 -11.37 -10.33
N PHE A 341 -16.05 -12.69 -10.22
CA PHE A 341 -15.06 -13.33 -9.37
C PHE A 341 -14.04 -14.10 -10.19
N GLU A 342 -12.82 -14.20 -9.66
CA GLU A 342 -11.74 -15.05 -10.14
C GLU A 342 -11.28 -15.95 -9.00
N ALA A 343 -11.13 -17.25 -9.27
CA ALA A 343 -10.61 -18.21 -8.29
C ALA A 343 -9.70 -19.23 -8.97
N THR A 344 -8.75 -19.75 -8.19
CA THR A 344 -7.86 -20.83 -8.61
C THR A 344 -8.20 -22.12 -7.87
N VAL A 345 -8.32 -23.21 -8.61
CA VAL A 345 -8.82 -24.50 -8.13
C VAL A 345 -7.89 -25.62 -8.58
N ARG A 346 -7.33 -26.36 -7.61
CA ARG A 346 -6.66 -27.64 -7.85
C ARG A 346 -7.67 -28.76 -7.91
N HIS A 347 -7.50 -29.65 -8.87
CA HIS A 347 -8.34 -30.83 -9.07
C HIS A 347 -7.48 -32.05 -9.34
N ASN A 348 -7.71 -33.15 -8.62
CA ASN A 348 -7.12 -34.43 -8.96
C ASN A 348 -8.05 -35.20 -9.92
N PRO A 349 -7.71 -35.37 -11.21
CA PRO A 349 -8.57 -36.08 -12.16
C PRO A 349 -8.77 -37.56 -11.81
N LYS A 350 -7.90 -38.15 -10.96
CA LYS A 350 -8.02 -39.54 -10.49
C LYS A 350 -8.87 -39.69 -9.22
N LYS A 351 -9.23 -38.60 -8.54
CA LYS A 351 -10.11 -38.62 -7.36
C LYS A 351 -11.44 -37.93 -7.66
N ASN A 352 -12.52 -38.60 -7.32
CA ASN A 352 -13.88 -38.12 -7.58
C ASN A 352 -14.46 -37.44 -6.31
N PRO A 353 -14.99 -36.21 -6.41
CA PRO A 353 -14.33 -34.97 -6.78
C PRO A 353 -13.87 -34.18 -5.55
N GLU A 354 -12.57 -34.02 -5.38
CA GLU A 354 -12.01 -33.07 -4.41
C GLU A 354 -11.51 -31.86 -5.21
N PHE A 355 -12.19 -30.72 -5.05
CA PHE A 355 -11.75 -29.44 -5.59
C PHE A 355 -11.17 -28.64 -4.42
N GLN A 356 -9.89 -28.29 -4.54
CA GLN A 356 -9.22 -27.46 -3.54
C GLN A 356 -9.10 -26.05 -4.10
N ILE A 357 -9.81 -25.09 -3.49
CA ILE A 357 -9.62 -23.67 -3.78
C ILE A 357 -8.29 -23.27 -3.11
N THR A 358 -7.41 -22.63 -3.86
CA THR A 358 -6.11 -22.15 -3.38
C THR A 358 -6.14 -20.63 -3.24
N GLY A 359 -5.65 -20.10 -2.13
CA GLY A 359 -5.73 -18.67 -1.82
C GLY A 359 -7.13 -18.10 -1.76
N GLU A 360 -7.21 -16.78 -1.83
CA GLU A 360 -8.49 -16.08 -1.78
C GLU A 360 -9.24 -16.14 -3.12
N VAL A 361 -10.56 -15.90 -3.08
CA VAL A 361 -11.36 -15.65 -4.29
C VAL A 361 -11.40 -14.13 -4.52
N SER A 362 -10.79 -13.64 -5.60
CA SER A 362 -10.75 -12.20 -5.91
C SER A 362 -12.05 -11.74 -6.54
N ARG A 363 -12.47 -10.52 -6.16
CA ARG A 363 -13.62 -9.82 -6.73
C ARG A 363 -13.10 -8.77 -7.71
N LEU A 364 -13.42 -8.88 -8.99
CA LEU A 364 -12.81 -8.06 -10.05
C LEU A 364 -13.57 -6.76 -10.37
N ASN A 365 -14.82 -6.62 -9.91
CA ASN A 365 -15.61 -5.39 -10.04
C ASN A 365 -15.90 -4.75 -8.67
N VAL A 366 -16.03 -3.42 -8.65
CA VAL A 366 -16.28 -2.62 -7.44
C VAL A 366 -17.51 -3.14 -6.70
N TYR A 367 -17.38 -3.33 -5.39
CA TYR A 367 -18.38 -4.00 -4.55
C TYR A 367 -18.78 -3.19 -3.30
N SER A 368 -18.33 -1.93 -3.18
CA SER A 368 -18.65 -1.07 -2.04
C SER A 368 -20.16 -0.84 -1.90
N ALA A 369 -20.88 -0.77 -3.02
CA ALA A 369 -22.33 -0.68 -3.09
C ALA A 369 -23.05 -2.02 -2.86
N ASP A 370 -22.39 -3.17 -2.93
CA ASP A 370 -23.01 -4.48 -2.74
C ASP A 370 -23.02 -4.92 -1.27
N SER A 371 -22.22 -4.27 -0.43
CA SER A 371 -21.77 -4.80 0.86
C SER A 371 -21.65 -3.75 1.97
N SER A 372 -22.32 -2.60 1.83
CA SER A 372 -22.41 -1.53 2.84
C SER A 372 -22.82 -2.01 4.24
N CYS A 373 -23.55 -3.13 4.33
CA CYS A 373 -23.95 -3.75 5.60
C CYS A 373 -22.85 -4.58 6.29
N VAL A 374 -21.69 -4.78 5.64
CA VAL A 374 -20.57 -5.59 6.13
C VAL A 374 -19.43 -4.68 6.60
N ALA A 375 -19.12 -4.76 7.88
CA ALA A 375 -18.02 -4.05 8.53
C ALA A 375 -16.73 -4.90 8.64
N ASP A 376 -16.60 -5.94 7.81
CA ASP A 376 -15.46 -6.85 7.76
C ASP A 376 -14.80 -6.81 6.38
N CYS A 377 -13.52 -6.37 6.29
CA CYS A 377 -12.84 -6.20 5.01
C CYS A 377 -12.77 -7.48 4.16
N ALA A 378 -12.54 -8.64 4.78
CA ALA A 378 -12.30 -9.90 4.06
C ALA A 378 -13.59 -10.46 3.47
N ALA A 379 -14.70 -10.38 4.22
CA ALA A 379 -15.99 -10.88 3.77
C ALA A 379 -16.79 -9.88 2.91
N LYS A 380 -16.43 -8.59 2.95
CA LYS A 380 -17.13 -7.51 2.24
C LYS A 380 -17.29 -7.80 0.75
N LYS A 381 -16.25 -8.33 0.10
CA LYS A 381 -16.25 -8.67 -1.34
C LYS A 381 -17.23 -9.79 -1.73
N TYR A 382 -17.72 -10.58 -0.77
CA TYR A 382 -18.59 -11.73 -1.01
C TYR A 382 -20.07 -11.49 -0.67
N CYS A 383 -20.38 -10.39 0.01
CA CYS A 383 -21.75 -10.09 0.42
C CYS A 383 -22.51 -9.30 -0.67
N SER A 384 -23.82 -9.53 -0.78
CA SER A 384 -24.71 -8.84 -1.71
C SER A 384 -25.97 -8.32 -1.01
N TYR A 385 -26.29 -7.05 -1.28
CA TYR A 385 -27.65 -6.52 -1.37
C TYR A 385 -27.88 -5.92 -2.78
N THR A 386 -29.13 -5.84 -3.22
CA THR A 386 -29.50 -5.71 -4.64
C THR A 386 -29.17 -4.33 -5.24
N VAL A 387 -28.30 -4.25 -6.27
CA VAL A 387 -28.30 -3.24 -7.37
C VAL A 387 -27.63 -3.87 -8.62
N TYR A 388 -28.17 -3.67 -9.83
CA TYR A 388 -27.76 -4.29 -11.13
C TYR A 388 -26.98 -3.30 -12.02
N LEU A 389 -25.99 -3.75 -12.81
CA LEU A 389 -25.55 -3.18 -14.12
C LEU A 389 -24.54 -4.12 -14.86
N THR A 390 -24.73 -4.33 -16.17
CA THR A 390 -24.06 -5.34 -17.06
C THR A 390 -23.10 -4.74 -18.11
N ASP A 391 -22.05 -5.49 -18.53
CA ASP A 391 -21.68 -5.82 -19.94
C ASP A 391 -20.35 -6.63 -20.11
N LYS A 392 -20.19 -7.36 -21.25
CA LYS A 392 -19.09 -8.30 -21.63
C LYS A 392 -18.70 -8.18 -23.12
N HIS A 393 -17.42 -8.45 -23.50
CA HIS A 393 -16.97 -9.12 -24.75
C HIS A 393 -15.48 -9.57 -24.68
N GLU A 394 -15.04 -10.45 -25.60
CA GLU A 394 -13.83 -11.33 -25.55
C GLU A 394 -13.33 -11.71 -26.98
N PHE A 395 -12.02 -11.74 -27.30
CA PHE A 395 -11.23 -12.85 -27.90
C PHE A 395 -9.73 -12.54 -28.22
N ASP A 396 -8.97 -13.61 -28.53
CA ASP A 396 -7.55 -13.95 -28.28
C ASP A 396 -6.61 -13.96 -29.54
N PRO A 397 -5.25 -13.96 -29.40
CA PRO A 397 -4.21 -13.88 -30.43
C PRO A 397 -3.22 -15.09 -30.43
N GLU A 398 -2.04 -14.99 -31.08
CA GLU A 398 -0.78 -15.76 -30.81
C GLU A 398 0.37 -15.16 -31.67
N SER A 399 1.70 -15.27 -31.44
CA SER A 399 2.66 -15.76 -30.42
C SER A 399 4.06 -15.22 -30.86
N SER A 400 5.20 -15.29 -30.18
CA SER A 400 5.73 -15.89 -28.95
C SER A 400 6.91 -15.01 -28.48
N PRO A 401 7.36 -15.15 -27.23
CA PRO A 401 8.64 -14.63 -26.78
C PRO A 401 9.82 -15.61 -26.85
N PRO A 402 10.56 -15.61 -27.96
CA PRO A 402 11.15 -14.43 -28.62
C PRO A 402 11.14 -13.11 -27.79
N PRO A 403 11.17 -11.90 -28.37
CA PRO A 403 10.73 -10.70 -27.64
C PRO A 403 9.39 -10.92 -26.90
N GLY A 404 9.31 -10.62 -25.58
CA GLY A 404 8.06 -10.70 -24.79
C GLY A 404 7.96 -11.64 -23.54
N TYR A 405 9.07 -12.10 -22.92
CA TYR A 405 9.09 -12.75 -21.57
C TYR A 405 10.02 -11.98 -20.59
N LEU A 406 9.63 -11.78 -19.31
CA LEU A 406 10.41 -11.12 -18.23
C LEU A 406 11.24 -12.10 -17.37
N VAL A 407 10.68 -13.28 -17.06
CA VAL A 407 11.36 -14.34 -16.30
C VAL A 407 11.16 -15.65 -17.04
N TRP A 408 12.24 -16.40 -17.24
CA TRP A 408 12.20 -17.67 -17.96
C TRP A 408 13.07 -18.73 -17.28
N SER A 409 12.42 -19.81 -16.84
CA SER A 409 13.06 -21.04 -16.33
C SER A 409 12.13 -22.24 -16.56
N ASP A 410 12.57 -23.43 -16.16
CA ASP A 410 11.77 -24.66 -16.19
C ASP A 410 10.62 -24.67 -15.16
N ARG A 411 10.65 -23.76 -14.18
CA ARG A 411 9.69 -23.68 -13.07
C ARG A 411 8.91 -22.37 -12.97
N CYS A 412 9.34 -21.34 -13.68
CA CYS A 412 8.65 -20.05 -13.72
C CYS A 412 8.85 -19.34 -15.06
N GLN A 413 7.75 -18.95 -15.69
CA GLN A 413 7.73 -18.25 -16.97
C GLN A 413 6.74 -17.07 -16.88
N ILE A 414 7.23 -15.83 -16.99
CA ILE A 414 6.44 -14.59 -16.88
C ILE A 414 6.58 -13.82 -18.19
N GLN A 415 5.47 -13.38 -18.79
CA GLN A 415 5.47 -12.59 -20.04
C GLN A 415 5.99 -11.15 -19.83
N SER A 416 6.79 -10.64 -20.76
CA SER A 416 7.16 -9.23 -20.96
C SER A 416 6.16 -8.63 -21.91
N LEU A 417 5.14 -8.07 -21.33
CA LEU A 417 4.05 -7.43 -22.03
C LEU A 417 4.50 -6.01 -22.40
N ASP A 418 4.11 -5.53 -23.58
CA ASP A 418 4.30 -4.11 -23.88
C ASP A 418 3.34 -3.32 -22.99
N ILE A 419 3.90 -2.54 -22.06
CA ILE A 419 3.12 -1.67 -21.18
C ILE A 419 2.39 -0.56 -21.95
N TYR A 420 2.74 -0.37 -23.24
CA TYR A 420 2.06 0.48 -24.20
C TYR A 420 1.21 -0.31 -25.22
N ASP A 421 0.83 -1.55 -24.91
CA ASP A 421 -0.08 -2.36 -25.74
C ASP A 421 -1.30 -1.53 -26.18
N PRO A 422 -1.70 -1.56 -27.47
CA PRO A 422 -2.78 -0.72 -27.99
C PRO A 422 -4.08 -0.80 -27.21
N ALA A 423 -4.50 -2.00 -26.75
CA ALA A 423 -5.73 -2.15 -25.97
C ALA A 423 -5.60 -1.54 -24.57
N THR A 424 -4.39 -1.53 -24.00
CA THR A 424 -4.09 -0.84 -22.74
C THR A 424 -4.02 0.68 -22.96
N MET A 425 -3.42 1.14 -24.06
CA MET A 425 -3.25 2.57 -24.38
C MET A 425 -4.55 3.23 -24.84
N GLU A 426 -5.48 2.51 -25.44
CA GLU A 426 -6.85 2.98 -25.70
C GLU A 426 -7.59 3.35 -24.41
N LEU A 427 -7.26 2.68 -23.30
CA LEU A 427 -7.83 2.95 -21.98
C LEU A 427 -7.00 3.96 -21.18
N PHE A 428 -5.79 4.29 -21.64
CA PHE A 428 -4.87 5.17 -20.93
C PHE A 428 -5.12 6.64 -21.25
N GLU A 429 -5.59 7.39 -20.26
CA GLU A 429 -5.68 8.84 -20.33
C GLU A 429 -4.69 9.49 -19.37
N LYS A 430 -3.62 10.10 -19.92
CA LYS A 430 -2.65 10.85 -19.12
C LYS A 430 -3.35 11.98 -18.36
N GLN A 431 -3.32 11.90 -17.03
CA GLN A 431 -3.88 12.93 -16.16
C GLN A 431 -2.85 14.03 -15.93
N ASN A 432 -3.22 15.28 -16.24
CA ASN A 432 -2.38 16.43 -15.89
C ASN A 432 -2.54 16.78 -14.40
N TYR A 433 -1.43 17.19 -13.78
CA TYR A 433 -1.42 17.72 -12.43
C TYR A 433 -2.37 18.91 -12.31
N LYS A 434 -3.24 18.90 -11.28
CA LYS A 434 -4.21 19.97 -11.01
C LYS A 434 -4.00 20.50 -9.60
N LYS A 435 -3.33 21.65 -9.49
CA LYS A 435 -3.12 22.36 -8.23
C LYS A 435 -4.42 22.57 -7.44
N CYS A 436 -4.30 22.52 -6.12
CA CYS A 436 -5.45 22.66 -5.23
C CYS A 436 -6.01 24.09 -5.16
N THR A 437 -5.15 25.10 -5.27
CA THR A 437 -5.54 26.51 -5.26
C THR A 437 -4.46 27.39 -5.88
N ASP A 438 -4.86 28.53 -6.44
CA ASP A 438 -3.95 29.59 -6.91
C ASP A 438 -3.48 30.51 -5.79
N LYS A 439 -4.18 30.50 -4.65
CA LYS A 439 -3.85 31.35 -3.51
C LYS A 439 -2.61 30.81 -2.81
N LYS A 440 -1.58 31.64 -2.71
CA LYS A 440 -0.39 31.32 -1.92
C LYS A 440 -0.72 31.31 -0.42
N PRO A 441 -0.22 30.33 0.36
CA PRO A 441 -0.45 30.29 1.80
C PRO A 441 0.16 31.53 2.47
N MET A 442 -0.54 32.07 3.47
CA MET A 442 -0.07 33.24 4.21
C MET A 442 1.02 32.88 5.20
N THR A 443 1.03 31.65 5.73
CA THR A 443 2.09 31.19 6.61
C THR A 443 3.05 30.26 5.88
N ASP A 444 4.30 30.25 6.34
CA ASP A 444 5.34 29.31 5.94
C ASP A 444 5.99 28.73 7.19
N ILE A 445 6.59 27.54 7.07
CA ILE A 445 7.31 26.90 8.17
C ILE A 445 8.68 26.43 7.68
N GLN A 446 9.72 26.71 8.46
CA GLN A 446 11.09 26.35 8.11
C GLN A 446 11.81 25.83 9.35
N PHE A 447 12.61 24.78 9.18
CA PHE A 447 13.52 24.31 10.22
C PHE A 447 14.77 25.20 10.25
N ASP A 448 15.07 25.78 11.40
CA ASP A 448 16.31 26.51 11.65
C ASP A 448 17.34 25.59 12.31
N SER A 449 18.40 25.28 11.56
CA SER A 449 19.48 24.42 12.01
C SER A 449 20.33 25.02 13.13
N THR A 450 20.30 26.35 13.33
CA THR A 450 21.05 27.00 14.40
C THR A 450 20.35 26.82 15.74
N SER A 451 19.03 27.06 15.77
CA SER A 451 18.22 26.91 16.98
C SER A 451 17.70 25.48 17.18
N GLN A 452 17.80 24.61 16.16
CA GLN A 452 17.22 23.26 16.13
C GLN A 452 15.71 23.26 16.38
N LYS A 453 15.02 24.25 15.79
CA LYS A 453 13.59 24.50 15.97
C LYS A 453 12.92 24.88 14.66
N TYR A 454 11.61 24.68 14.60
CA TYR A 454 10.80 25.16 13.50
C TYR A 454 10.33 26.59 13.75
N LEU A 455 10.54 27.46 12.76
CA LEU A 455 10.08 28.83 12.74
C LEU A 455 8.87 28.96 11.80
N ILE A 456 7.73 29.38 12.35
CA ILE A 456 6.58 29.79 11.53
C ILE A 456 6.74 31.26 11.20
N THR A 457 6.49 31.63 9.95
CA THR A 457 6.47 33.03 9.53
C THR A 457 5.14 33.40 8.87
N ILE A 458 4.69 34.64 9.09
CA ILE A 458 3.55 35.23 8.38
C ILE A 458 4.08 36.08 7.24
N ASN A 459 3.67 35.73 6.02
CA ASN A 459 3.93 36.52 4.84
C ASN A 459 2.92 37.67 4.72
N GLU A 460 3.36 38.86 5.16
CA GLU A 460 2.56 40.09 5.12
C GLU A 460 2.06 40.44 3.72
N THR A 461 2.82 40.12 2.65
CA THR A 461 2.40 40.35 1.26
C THR A 461 1.14 39.55 0.93
N TYR A 462 1.08 38.30 1.40
CA TYR A 462 -0.06 37.42 1.16
C TYR A 462 -1.21 37.65 2.15
N SER A 463 -0.99 38.33 3.27
CA SER A 463 -2.05 38.66 4.23
C SER A 463 -3.23 39.42 3.63
N LYS A 464 -2.95 40.28 2.64
CA LYS A 464 -3.96 41.04 1.89
C LYS A 464 -4.91 40.14 1.08
N LEU A 465 -4.48 38.94 0.68
CA LEU A 465 -5.33 37.97 -0.04
C LEU A 465 -6.43 37.36 0.86
N TYR A 466 -6.29 37.51 2.18
CA TYR A 466 -7.15 36.91 3.20
C TYR A 466 -7.88 37.94 4.07
N SER A 467 -7.68 39.24 3.84
CA SER A 467 -8.41 40.32 4.50
C SER A 467 -9.23 41.09 3.45
N LYS A 468 -10.56 41.16 3.61
CA LYS A 468 -11.44 41.85 2.66
C LYS A 468 -11.47 43.38 2.83
N SER A 469 -10.88 43.92 3.90
CA SER A 469 -11.19 45.28 4.35
C SER A 469 -10.04 46.01 5.06
N ASN A 470 -8.77 45.72 4.73
CA ASN A 470 -7.58 46.25 5.44
C ASN A 470 -7.59 46.01 6.96
N ALA A 471 -8.45 45.12 7.46
CA ALA A 471 -8.53 44.78 8.87
C ALA A 471 -7.33 43.89 9.25
N ASN A 472 -6.71 44.19 10.39
CA ASN A 472 -5.59 43.43 10.95
C ASN A 472 -5.99 41.95 11.10
N VAL A 473 -5.18 41.09 10.50
CA VAL A 473 -5.33 39.64 10.59
C VAL A 473 -4.58 39.17 11.83
N LYS A 474 -5.30 38.56 12.78
CA LYS A 474 -4.70 37.94 13.96
C LYS A 474 -4.57 36.45 13.74
N CYS A 475 -3.37 35.93 13.92
CA CYS A 475 -3.03 34.52 13.72
C CYS A 475 -2.67 33.87 15.05
N CYS A 476 -2.99 32.59 15.17
CA CYS A 476 -2.45 31.73 16.21
C CYS A 476 -2.20 30.33 15.66
N TYR A 477 -1.31 29.58 16.30
CA TYR A 477 -1.17 28.15 16.10
C TYR A 477 -1.77 27.36 17.27
N GLN A 478 -2.20 26.13 16.99
CA GLN A 478 -2.66 25.17 17.98
C GLN A 478 -1.93 23.86 17.74
N ALA A 479 -1.27 23.32 18.76
CA ALA A 479 -0.69 21.98 18.71
C ALA A 479 -1.79 20.93 18.50
N VAL A 480 -1.49 19.89 17.71
CA VAL A 480 -2.37 18.73 17.53
C VAL A 480 -1.95 17.67 18.54
N GLU A 481 -2.88 17.32 19.44
CA GLU A 481 -2.61 16.41 20.54
C GLU A 481 -3.45 15.13 20.42
N ARG A 482 -2.81 13.97 20.61
CA ARG A 482 -3.49 12.68 20.69
C ARG A 482 -4.18 12.52 22.05
N ILE A 483 -5.43 12.06 22.06
CA ILE A 483 -6.23 11.92 23.29
C ILE A 483 -6.43 10.45 23.64
N GLY A 484 -5.89 10.05 24.79
CA GLY A 484 -6.02 8.69 25.30
C GLY A 484 -5.38 7.66 24.38
N ASN A 485 -5.80 6.41 24.55
CA ASN A 485 -5.17 5.26 23.87
C ASN A 485 -5.95 4.82 22.62
N LEU A 486 -6.74 5.71 22.02
CA LEU A 486 -7.50 5.41 20.80
C LEU A 486 -6.91 6.17 19.62
N ASP A 487 -6.53 5.42 18.58
CA ASP A 487 -5.80 5.91 17.40
C ASP A 487 -6.57 6.84 16.45
N LYS A 488 -7.74 7.30 16.90
CA LYS A 488 -8.68 8.15 16.14
C LYS A 488 -8.99 9.47 16.85
N ASN A 489 -8.55 9.61 18.11
CA ASN A 489 -8.91 10.76 18.93
C ASN A 489 -7.78 11.77 18.97
N VAL A 490 -8.06 12.94 18.43
CA VAL A 490 -7.16 14.10 18.43
C VAL A 490 -7.92 15.35 18.83
N ARG A 491 -7.23 16.29 19.46
CA ARG A 491 -7.72 17.64 19.76
C ARG A 491 -6.71 18.69 19.34
N LEU A 492 -7.19 19.91 19.26
CA LEU A 492 -6.34 21.09 19.22
C LEU A 492 -6.09 21.60 20.64
N GLY A 493 -4.83 21.89 20.95
CA GLY A 493 -4.40 22.55 22.17
C GLY A 493 -4.81 24.03 22.21
N ARG A 494 -4.17 24.80 23.10
CA ARG A 494 -4.41 26.25 23.21
C ARG A 494 -3.96 26.96 21.92
N CYS A 495 -4.70 28.00 21.55
CA CYS A 495 -4.35 28.95 20.49
C CYS A 495 -3.28 29.91 21.02
N LEU A 496 -2.07 29.80 20.50
CA LEU A 496 -0.90 30.58 20.85
C LEU A 496 -0.61 31.58 19.72
N ASP A 497 -0.55 32.86 20.05
CA ASP A 497 -0.51 33.94 19.06
C ASP A 497 0.76 33.91 18.22
N ILE A 498 0.60 34.28 16.95
CA ILE A 498 1.69 34.51 15.99
C ILE A 498 1.61 35.98 15.58
N GLU A 499 2.61 36.77 15.94
CA GLU A 499 2.68 38.18 15.53
C GLU A 499 3.20 38.29 14.10
N LYS A 500 4.50 38.05 13.91
CA LYS A 500 5.15 38.00 12.59
C LYS A 500 5.82 36.66 12.35
N ASN A 501 6.45 36.13 13.39
CA ASN A 501 7.01 34.80 13.42
C ASN A 501 6.91 34.21 14.83
N VAL A 502 7.07 32.90 14.96
CA VAL A 502 7.16 32.22 16.25
C VAL A 502 7.98 30.93 16.11
N GLU A 503 8.87 30.69 17.07
CA GLU A 503 9.55 29.40 17.20
C GLU A 503 8.62 28.38 17.89
N LEU A 504 8.54 27.19 17.32
CA LEU A 504 7.89 26.06 17.95
C LEU A 504 8.79 25.42 19.00
N SER A 505 8.15 24.89 20.04
CA SER A 505 8.83 24.05 21.03
C SER A 505 9.10 22.65 20.46
N ASN A 506 10.16 21.99 20.91
CA ASN A 506 10.56 20.67 20.41
C ASN A 506 9.63 19.52 20.85
N ASP A 507 8.63 19.81 21.69
CA ASP A 507 7.54 18.89 22.05
C ASP A 507 6.32 19.03 21.12
N THR A 508 6.36 19.98 20.18
CA THR A 508 5.25 20.27 19.27
C THR A 508 5.48 19.58 17.94
N ASP A 509 4.89 18.40 17.76
CA ASP A 509 5.05 17.62 16.53
C ASP A 509 4.28 18.18 15.36
N ASN A 510 3.12 18.79 15.63
CA ASN A 510 2.14 19.07 14.59
C ASN A 510 1.26 20.24 15.02
N ILE A 511 0.90 21.10 14.07
CA ILE A 511 0.11 22.30 14.36
C ILE A 511 -0.96 22.58 13.31
N ILE A 512 -2.01 23.28 13.74
CA ILE A 512 -2.94 23.99 12.87
C ILE A 512 -2.83 25.48 13.14
N VAL A 513 -2.54 26.25 12.09
CA VAL A 513 -2.56 27.71 12.11
C VAL A 513 -3.93 28.20 11.69
N LYS A 514 -4.52 29.12 12.45
CA LYS A 514 -5.77 29.80 12.12
C LYS A 514 -5.57 31.29 12.22
N CYS A 515 -6.10 32.02 11.25
CA CYS A 515 -6.14 33.47 11.32
C CYS A 515 -7.54 34.02 11.12
N ARG A 516 -7.81 35.12 11.81
CA ARG A 516 -9.09 35.81 11.84
C ARG A 516 -8.93 37.26 11.43
N SER A 517 -9.90 37.75 10.67
CA SER A 517 -10.10 39.17 10.39
C SER A 517 -11.40 39.57 11.07
N GLY A 518 -11.31 40.39 12.13
CA GLY A 518 -12.40 40.57 13.08
C GLY A 518 -12.81 39.25 13.73
N ASN A 519 -14.11 38.92 13.71
CA ASN A 519 -14.63 37.68 14.30
C ASN A 519 -14.67 36.50 13.31
N LYS A 520 -14.28 36.70 12.05
CA LYS A 520 -14.36 35.67 11.01
C LYS A 520 -13.01 34.99 10.80
N GLN A 521 -12.98 33.66 10.81
CA GLN A 521 -11.81 32.91 10.35
C GLN A 521 -11.66 33.10 8.83
N THR A 522 -10.51 33.61 8.41
CA THR A 522 -10.21 33.91 7.01
C THR A 522 -9.07 33.06 6.43
N TYR A 523 -8.28 32.43 7.30
CA TYR A 523 -7.17 31.58 6.92
C TYR A 523 -7.08 30.37 7.86
N VAL A 524 -6.75 29.22 7.29
CA VAL A 524 -6.39 28.02 8.05
C VAL A 524 -5.37 27.21 7.24
N ASN A 525 -4.31 26.75 7.90
CA ASN A 525 -3.35 25.82 7.32
C ASN A 525 -2.82 24.87 8.39
N GLY A 526 -2.18 23.79 7.99
CA GLY A 526 -1.59 22.80 8.90
C GLY A 526 -0.16 22.47 8.51
N TYR A 527 0.67 22.17 9.51
CA TYR A 527 2.05 21.76 9.35
C TYR A 527 2.35 20.56 10.26
N ALA A 528 2.97 19.54 9.68
CA ALA A 528 3.62 18.48 10.42
C ALA A 528 5.10 18.82 10.54
N THR A 529 5.69 18.57 11.70
CA THR A 529 7.09 18.89 12.01
C THR A 529 7.76 17.69 12.68
N LEU A 530 9.08 17.63 12.57
CA LEU A 530 9.91 16.58 13.16
C LEU A 530 10.96 17.22 14.07
N PRO A 531 10.53 17.78 15.21
CA PRO A 531 11.46 18.50 16.09
C PRO A 531 12.54 17.56 16.62
N GLU A 532 13.78 18.03 16.72
CA GLU A 532 14.85 17.23 17.30
C GLU A 532 14.56 16.92 18.77
N ARG A 533 14.42 15.62 19.10
CA ARG A 533 14.21 15.14 20.46
C ARG A 533 15.49 14.50 21.00
N LYS A 534 16.15 15.18 21.94
CA LYS A 534 17.37 14.65 22.60
C LYS A 534 17.18 13.24 23.16
N LEU A 535 16.02 12.95 23.77
CA LEU A 535 15.71 11.63 24.32
C LEU A 535 15.65 10.51 23.28
N ILE A 536 15.44 10.82 22.00
CA ILE A 536 15.40 9.85 20.90
C ILE A 536 16.77 9.74 20.21
N ARG A 537 17.55 10.82 20.23
CA ARG A 537 18.91 10.84 19.67
C ARG A 537 19.93 10.18 20.60
N ASP A 538 19.77 10.36 21.91
CA ASP A 538 20.76 9.96 22.91
C ASP A 538 20.41 8.60 23.58
N GLY A 539 19.34 7.92 23.16
CA GLY A 539 18.85 6.64 23.70
C GLY A 539 18.79 5.58 22.63
#